data_AF-A0A6G1IBQ1-F1
#
_entry.id   AF-A0A6G1IBQ1-F1
#
_cell.length_a   1.000
_cell.length_b   1.000
_cell.length_c   1.000
_cell.angle_alpha   90.00
_cell.angle_beta   90.00
_cell.angle_gamma   90.00
#
_symmetry.space_group_name_H-M   'P 1'
#
loop_
_entity.id
_entity.type
_entity.pdbx_description
1 polymer ?
#
loop_
_entity_poly.entity_id
_entity_poly.type
_entity_poly.pdbx_seq_one_letter_code
_entity_poly.pdbx_strand_id
1 'polypeptide(L)'
;MEHSLGCDRTKLQELKVYFIPDILNKMHERQALVDFSKAHIKRFSNVCIVLNLEPIWGLPRVECKVYEFEPLTRDLLFQYQYVKNQTTGKWDLRKQPCPPIAMIEVENMDRQIYDQYLTDVADNYLGEFAGRFYKSEQDDFCARLLHLMVQYHRASGPNDEEKSLLHEIFRLLVATYIMGRSITIPRSQWPRLTKLKSHAHSSPSWATHISPRMTNKQLKYLWSSLFNSAMDSVLKRLQQSLRSSNGDKKWTSAFCAFLGLAMCFEDVQRTVHVFCESDAKDGLCAQDVADRRAEDTCRATDEKFRFMAALFRAKHSRFNPFRPGPAREKIGPAARGLVEGVEELVREKSEFLQERQHQEILAANQGRYTARLLARFLLPFWGPSREV
;
A
#
# COMPACT_ATOMS: atom_id res chain seq x y z
N MET A 1 22.50 12.06 17.61
CA MET A 1 23.28 12.89 16.67
C MET A 1 22.32 13.51 15.68
N GLU A 2 22.08 14.81 15.81
CA GLU A 2 21.28 15.58 14.86
C GLU A 2 22.09 15.74 13.57
N HIS A 3 21.66 15.09 12.50
CA HIS A 3 22.06 15.53 11.18
C HIS A 3 21.44 16.91 10.99
N SER A 4 22.25 17.98 11.03
CA SER A 4 21.84 19.25 10.44
C SER A 4 21.38 18.92 9.03
N LEU A 5 20.16 19.31 8.67
CA LEU A 5 19.71 19.22 7.28
C LEU A 5 20.73 20.01 6.46
N GLY A 6 21.67 19.31 5.82
CA GLY A 6 22.61 19.93 4.90
C GLY A 6 21.83 20.63 3.78
N CYS A 7 22.52 21.37 2.92
CA CYS A 7 21.90 21.96 1.74
C CYS A 7 21.59 20.87 0.70
N ASP A 8 20.69 19.95 1.03
CA ASP A 8 20.21 18.89 0.15
C ASP A 8 19.10 19.44 -0.74
N ARG A 9 19.36 19.45 -2.05
CA ARG A 9 18.44 19.96 -3.08
C ARG A 9 17.66 18.85 -3.78
N THR A 10 17.78 17.60 -3.31
CA THR A 10 17.09 16.43 -3.85
C THR A 10 15.59 16.70 -3.92
N LYS A 11 14.99 16.44 -5.08
CA LYS A 11 13.54 16.57 -5.22
C LYS A 11 12.85 15.37 -4.56
N LEU A 12 11.71 15.58 -3.91
CA LEU A 12 11.01 14.47 -3.23
C LEU A 12 10.64 13.34 -4.19
N GLN A 13 10.36 13.65 -5.46
CA GLN A 13 10.09 12.63 -6.48
C GLN A 13 11.32 11.77 -6.81
N GLU A 14 12.54 12.30 -6.67
CA GLU A 14 13.78 11.54 -6.86
C GLU A 14 13.95 10.50 -5.73
N LEU A 15 13.29 10.69 -4.59
CA LEU A 15 13.26 9.71 -3.50
C LEU A 15 12.31 8.53 -3.78
N LYS A 16 11.49 8.58 -4.84
CA LYS A 16 10.51 7.53 -5.15
C LYS A 16 11.11 6.13 -5.23
N VAL A 17 12.34 6.02 -5.73
CA VAL A 17 13.06 4.74 -5.86
C VAL A 17 13.25 4.02 -4.51
N TYR A 18 13.21 4.75 -3.39
CA TYR A 18 13.28 4.19 -2.03
C TYR A 18 11.91 3.84 -1.45
N PHE A 19 10.82 4.36 -2.05
CA PHE A 19 9.44 4.17 -1.62
C PHE A 19 8.69 3.14 -2.47
N ILE A 20 9.15 2.93 -3.70
CA ILE A 20 8.74 1.86 -4.60
C ILE A 20 10.02 1.14 -5.02
N PRO A 21 10.55 0.24 -4.17
CA PRO A 21 11.83 -0.40 -4.43
C PRO A 21 11.83 -1.19 -5.74
N ASP A 22 12.97 -1.20 -6.43
CA ASP A 22 13.19 -1.91 -7.70
C ASP A 22 12.74 -3.36 -7.68
N ILE A 23 12.89 -4.03 -6.53
CA ILE A 23 12.48 -5.42 -6.34
C ILE A 23 10.97 -5.61 -6.59
N LEU A 24 10.14 -4.63 -6.23
CA LEU A 24 8.70 -4.64 -6.53
C LEU A 24 8.43 -4.14 -7.95
N ASN A 25 9.19 -3.16 -8.44
CA ASN A 25 8.90 -2.51 -9.72
C ASN A 25 9.28 -3.37 -10.94
N LYS A 26 10.46 -4.01 -10.93
CA LYS A 26 11.01 -4.76 -12.09
C LYS A 26 10.09 -5.90 -12.55
N MET A 27 9.41 -6.56 -11.63
CA MET A 27 8.48 -7.63 -11.97
C MET A 27 7.21 -7.16 -12.69
N HIS A 28 6.89 -5.89 -12.53
CA HIS A 28 5.73 -5.22 -13.10
C HIS A 28 6.13 -4.38 -14.32
N GLU A 29 7.24 -4.72 -14.97
CA GLU A 29 7.58 -4.23 -16.30
C GLU A 29 6.98 -5.13 -17.39
N ARG A 30 6.66 -4.52 -18.54
CA ARG A 30 6.04 -5.23 -19.66
C ARG A 30 6.93 -6.37 -20.16
N GLN A 31 8.23 -6.12 -20.29
CA GLN A 31 9.19 -7.10 -20.76
C GLN A 31 9.28 -8.30 -19.80
N ALA A 32 9.40 -8.03 -18.49
CA ALA A 32 9.39 -9.07 -17.46
C ALA A 32 8.08 -9.89 -17.45
N LEU A 33 6.94 -9.29 -17.79
CA LEU A 33 5.67 -10.01 -17.92
C LEU A 33 5.65 -10.92 -19.17
N VAL A 34 6.13 -10.42 -20.30
CA VAL A 34 6.21 -11.17 -21.57
C VAL A 34 7.17 -12.34 -21.44
N ASP A 35 8.36 -12.12 -20.89
CA ASP A 35 9.37 -13.16 -20.74
C ASP A 35 8.90 -14.25 -19.76
N PHE A 36 8.28 -13.85 -18.65
CA PHE A 36 7.66 -14.78 -17.73
C PHE A 36 6.53 -15.60 -18.38
N SER A 37 5.66 -14.95 -19.17
CA SER A 37 4.63 -15.67 -19.91
C SER A 37 5.23 -16.71 -20.86
N LYS A 38 6.26 -16.35 -21.64
CA LYS A 38 6.93 -17.25 -22.59
C LYS A 38 7.63 -18.41 -21.91
N ALA A 39 8.21 -18.20 -20.72
CA ALA A 39 8.91 -19.23 -19.97
C ALA A 39 7.95 -20.27 -19.35
N HIS A 40 6.73 -19.87 -18.98
CA HIS A 40 5.84 -20.72 -18.17
C HIS A 40 4.55 -21.15 -18.89
N ILE A 41 4.20 -20.58 -20.03
CA ILE A 41 2.96 -20.90 -20.79
C ILE A 41 3.29 -21.49 -22.14
N LYS A 42 2.71 -22.65 -22.45
CA LYS A 42 2.90 -23.35 -23.73
C LYS A 42 1.99 -22.81 -24.82
N ARG A 43 0.70 -22.69 -24.49
CA ARG A 43 -0.35 -22.16 -25.39
C ARG A 43 -1.58 -21.78 -24.59
N PHE A 44 -2.39 -20.89 -25.16
CA PHE A 44 -3.71 -20.54 -24.64
C PHE A 44 -4.79 -21.40 -25.28
N SER A 45 -5.87 -21.63 -24.53
CA SER A 45 -7.11 -22.21 -25.04
C SER A 45 -8.01 -21.10 -25.61
N ASN A 46 -8.95 -21.51 -26.46
CA ASN A 46 -9.94 -20.60 -27.03
C ASN A 46 -11.14 -20.36 -26.08
N VAL A 47 -11.10 -20.90 -24.85
CA VAL A 47 -12.19 -20.77 -23.87
C VAL A 47 -11.99 -19.50 -23.05
N CYS A 48 -12.80 -18.48 -23.36
CA CYS A 48 -12.88 -17.26 -22.56
C CYS A 48 -13.83 -17.46 -21.37
N ILE A 49 -13.38 -17.05 -20.20
CA ILE A 49 -14.16 -16.96 -18.97
C ILE A 49 -14.13 -15.51 -18.51
N VAL A 50 -15.31 -14.94 -18.29
CA VAL A 50 -15.43 -13.63 -17.65
C VAL A 50 -15.53 -13.84 -16.15
N LEU A 51 -14.63 -13.23 -15.39
CA LEU A 51 -14.59 -13.28 -13.92
C LEU A 51 -14.67 -11.88 -13.33
N ASN A 52 -15.54 -11.70 -12.34
CA ASN A 52 -15.52 -10.49 -11.50
C ASN A 52 -14.56 -10.73 -10.32
N LEU A 53 -13.31 -10.30 -10.48
CA LEU A 53 -12.25 -10.51 -9.48
C LEU A 53 -12.42 -9.57 -8.30
N GLU A 54 -11.90 -9.97 -7.13
CA GLU A 54 -11.90 -9.17 -5.90
C GLU A 54 -10.47 -8.70 -5.61
N PRO A 55 -10.08 -7.46 -6.01
CA PRO A 55 -8.81 -6.86 -5.60
C PRO A 55 -8.78 -6.59 -4.09
N ILE A 56 -9.93 -6.21 -3.54
CA ILE A 56 -10.14 -5.98 -2.11
C ILE A 56 -11.40 -6.71 -1.68
N TRP A 57 -11.27 -7.56 -0.65
CA TRP A 57 -12.36 -8.41 -0.20
C TRP A 57 -13.56 -7.58 0.29
N GLY A 58 -14.74 -7.86 -0.29
CA GLY A 58 -16.00 -7.21 0.06
C GLY A 58 -16.16 -5.77 -0.43
N LEU A 59 -15.26 -5.29 -1.30
CA LEU A 59 -15.42 -4.04 -2.06
C LEU A 59 -15.85 -4.36 -3.50
N PRO A 60 -16.10 -3.34 -4.37
CA PRO A 60 -16.44 -3.59 -5.76
C PRO A 60 -15.46 -4.55 -6.45
N ARG A 61 -15.99 -5.26 -7.43
CA ARG A 61 -15.24 -6.24 -8.22
C ARG A 61 -14.81 -5.63 -9.53
N VAL A 62 -13.74 -6.18 -10.11
CA VAL A 62 -13.28 -5.80 -11.44
C VAL A 62 -13.53 -6.96 -12.40
N GLU A 63 -14.29 -6.68 -13.46
CA GLU A 63 -14.52 -7.64 -14.53
C GLU A 63 -13.21 -7.88 -15.29
N CYS A 64 -12.87 -9.14 -15.52
CA CYS A 64 -11.68 -9.56 -16.22
C CYS A 64 -11.99 -10.73 -17.15
N LYS A 65 -11.60 -10.60 -18.42
CA LYS A 65 -11.65 -11.69 -19.40
C LYS A 65 -10.36 -12.50 -19.29
N VAL A 66 -10.50 -13.78 -18.99
CA VAL A 66 -9.38 -14.70 -18.83
C VAL A 66 -9.57 -15.95 -19.67
N TYR A 67 -8.44 -16.54 -20.03
CA TYR A 67 -8.35 -17.72 -20.88
C TYR A 67 -7.53 -18.77 -20.16
N GLU A 68 -7.94 -20.02 -20.29
CA GLU A 68 -7.15 -21.15 -19.82
C GLU A 68 -5.85 -21.26 -20.63
N PHE A 69 -4.75 -21.61 -19.98
CA PHE A 69 -3.50 -21.90 -20.65
C PHE A 69 -2.96 -23.29 -20.28
N GLU A 70 -2.17 -23.89 -21.17
CA GLU A 70 -1.42 -25.10 -20.89
C GLU A 70 -0.07 -24.71 -20.25
N PRO A 71 0.19 -25.07 -18.98
CA PRO A 71 1.43 -24.73 -18.29
C PRO A 71 2.63 -25.50 -18.86
N LEU A 72 3.76 -24.82 -19.10
CA LEU A 72 5.07 -25.47 -19.33
C LEU A 72 5.71 -25.95 -18.03
N THR A 73 5.44 -25.23 -16.94
CA THR A 73 6.04 -25.45 -15.63
C THR A 73 4.97 -25.42 -14.55
N ARG A 74 5.28 -25.95 -13.37
CA ARG A 74 4.33 -25.94 -12.24
C ARG A 74 4.24 -24.57 -11.55
N ASP A 75 5.12 -23.62 -11.86
CA ASP A 75 5.22 -22.36 -11.11
C ASP A 75 3.93 -21.54 -11.18
N LEU A 76 3.27 -21.50 -12.33
CA LEU A 76 1.99 -20.81 -12.49
C LEU A 76 0.79 -21.50 -11.82
N LEU A 77 0.96 -22.76 -11.40
CA LEU A 77 -0.08 -23.57 -10.76
C LEU A 77 -0.08 -23.44 -9.25
N PHE A 78 0.87 -22.68 -8.69
CA PHE A 78 0.95 -22.45 -7.25
C PHE A 78 1.37 -21.02 -6.96
N GLN A 79 0.93 -20.48 -5.83
CA GLN A 79 1.46 -19.23 -5.30
C GLN A 79 1.55 -19.30 -3.78
N TYR A 80 2.44 -18.49 -3.21
CA TYR A 80 2.51 -18.31 -1.78
C TYR A 80 1.43 -17.33 -1.31
N GLN A 81 0.71 -17.70 -0.26
CA GLN A 81 -0.25 -16.83 0.43
C GLN A 81 -0.04 -16.97 1.93
N TYR A 82 -0.05 -15.85 2.66
CA TYR A 82 -0.10 -15.92 4.12
C TYR A 82 -1.49 -16.33 4.57
N VAL A 83 -1.54 -17.40 5.36
CA VAL A 83 -2.76 -17.89 5.99
C VAL A 83 -2.56 -17.79 7.49
N LYS A 84 -3.49 -17.10 8.17
CA LYS A 84 -3.50 -17.07 9.62
C LYS A 84 -3.76 -18.48 10.15
N ASN A 85 -2.79 -19.03 10.86
CA ASN A 85 -2.89 -20.27 11.57
C ASN A 85 -3.91 -20.10 12.71
N GLN A 86 -5.00 -20.87 12.65
CA GLN A 86 -6.09 -20.74 13.63
C GLN A 86 -5.68 -21.22 15.03
N THR A 87 -4.70 -22.11 15.12
CA THR A 87 -4.21 -22.67 16.40
C THR A 87 -3.21 -21.73 17.07
N THR A 88 -2.26 -21.19 16.30
CA THR A 88 -1.18 -20.35 16.86
C THR A 88 -1.46 -18.85 16.77
N GLY A 89 -2.46 -18.45 15.98
CA GLY A 89 -2.75 -17.05 15.67
C GLY A 89 -1.73 -16.36 14.76
N LYS A 90 -0.63 -17.04 14.38
CA LYS A 90 0.45 -16.51 13.54
C LYS A 90 0.11 -16.59 12.05
N TRP A 91 0.73 -15.75 11.26
CA TRP A 91 0.62 -15.80 9.79
C TRP A 91 1.69 -16.73 9.23
N ASP A 92 1.27 -17.80 8.57
CA ASP A 92 2.17 -18.76 7.95
C ASP A 92 2.09 -18.64 6.42
N LEU A 93 3.25 -18.57 5.76
CA LEU A 93 3.32 -18.60 4.31
C LEU A 93 3.01 -20.02 3.81
N ARG A 94 1.95 -20.18 3.01
CA ARG A 94 1.52 -21.46 2.45
C ARG A 94 1.51 -21.43 0.93
N LYS A 95 2.01 -22.51 0.32
CA LYS A 95 1.91 -22.74 -1.13
C LYS A 95 0.51 -23.26 -1.46
N GLN A 96 -0.29 -22.46 -2.18
CA GLN A 96 -1.68 -22.73 -2.51
C GLN A 96 -1.83 -23.01 -4.02
N PRO A 97 -2.71 -23.95 -4.44
CA PRO A 97 -2.95 -24.24 -5.85
C PRO A 97 -3.68 -23.07 -6.54
N CYS A 98 -3.31 -22.81 -7.79
CA CYS A 98 -3.82 -21.73 -8.65
C CYS A 98 -4.43 -22.30 -9.94
N PRO A 99 -5.56 -21.76 -10.42
CA PRO A 99 -6.08 -22.14 -11.72
C PRO A 99 -5.18 -21.61 -12.85
N PRO A 100 -4.96 -22.38 -13.93
CA PRO A 100 -4.12 -22.00 -15.06
C PRO A 100 -4.88 -21.04 -16.00
N ILE A 101 -5.20 -19.84 -15.51
CA ILE A 101 -5.89 -18.80 -16.26
C ILE A 101 -5.06 -17.52 -16.32
N ALA A 102 -5.15 -16.84 -17.46
CA ALA A 102 -4.42 -15.61 -17.75
C ALA A 102 -5.19 -14.74 -18.75
N MET A 103 -4.87 -13.45 -18.80
CA MET A 103 -5.35 -12.52 -19.82
C MET A 103 -4.54 -12.72 -21.11
N ILE A 104 -5.16 -12.62 -22.29
CA ILE A 104 -4.43 -12.65 -23.57
C ILE A 104 -3.98 -11.24 -23.94
N GLU A 105 -4.88 -10.28 -23.84
CA GLU A 105 -4.62 -8.86 -24.09
C GLU A 105 -4.47 -8.14 -22.75
N VAL A 106 -3.37 -7.39 -22.62
CA VAL A 106 -3.10 -6.49 -21.49
C VAL A 106 -2.80 -5.15 -22.13
N GLU A 107 -3.84 -4.35 -22.37
CA GLU A 107 -3.75 -3.12 -23.14
C GLU A 107 -3.87 -1.86 -22.26
N ASN A 108 -3.41 -0.74 -22.80
CA ASN A 108 -3.53 0.56 -22.14
C ASN A 108 -5.00 1.00 -21.97
N MET A 109 -5.92 0.51 -22.81
CA MET A 109 -7.35 0.79 -22.66
C MET A 109 -7.92 0.23 -21.34
N ASP A 110 -7.39 -0.90 -20.85
CA ASP A 110 -7.81 -1.46 -19.57
C ASP A 110 -7.41 -0.56 -18.38
N ARG A 111 -6.39 0.29 -18.56
CA ARG A 111 -5.92 1.20 -17.50
C ARG A 111 -7.02 2.14 -17.01
N GLN A 112 -7.93 2.58 -17.90
CA GLN A 112 -9.04 3.45 -17.50
C GLN A 112 -10.01 2.74 -16.54
N ILE A 113 -10.26 1.44 -16.76
CA ILE A 113 -11.10 0.63 -15.87
C ILE A 113 -10.49 0.55 -14.47
N TYR A 114 -9.18 0.28 -14.38
CA TYR A 114 -8.49 0.17 -13.10
C TYR A 114 -8.28 1.53 -12.42
N ASP A 115 -8.12 2.61 -13.19
CA ASP A 115 -8.08 3.97 -12.65
C ASP A 115 -9.43 4.34 -12.05
N GLN A 116 -10.51 4.07 -12.77
CA GLN A 116 -11.88 4.29 -12.30
C GLN A 116 -12.18 3.46 -11.05
N TYR A 117 -11.64 2.24 -10.95
CA TYR A 117 -11.74 1.43 -9.73
C TYR A 117 -11.11 2.13 -8.52
N LEU A 118 -9.90 2.69 -8.68
CA LEU A 118 -9.24 3.42 -7.58
C LEU A 118 -10.04 4.65 -7.16
N THR A 119 -10.58 5.40 -8.13
CA THR A 119 -11.47 6.55 -7.87
C THR A 119 -12.73 6.11 -7.14
N ASP A 120 -13.42 5.07 -7.61
CA ASP A 120 -14.66 4.61 -7.01
C ASP A 120 -14.45 4.16 -5.56
N VAL A 121 -13.38 3.41 -5.28
CA VAL A 121 -13.05 3.04 -3.89
C VAL A 121 -12.71 4.26 -3.05
N ALA A 122 -11.96 5.23 -3.58
CA ALA A 122 -11.58 6.46 -2.87
C ALA A 122 -12.78 7.40 -2.61
N ASP A 123 -13.78 7.43 -3.48
CA ASP A 123 -14.93 8.31 -3.33
C ASP A 123 -16.04 7.67 -2.49
N ASN A 124 -16.32 6.38 -2.76
CA ASN A 124 -17.55 5.73 -2.30
C ASN A 124 -17.34 4.65 -1.23
N TYR A 125 -16.14 4.07 -1.11
CA TYR A 125 -15.92 2.88 -0.27
C TYR A 125 -14.79 3.03 0.77
N LEU A 126 -14.35 4.26 1.08
CA LEU A 126 -13.25 4.46 2.01
C LEU A 126 -13.52 4.01 3.45
N GLY A 127 -14.78 4.09 3.89
CA GLY A 127 -15.16 3.61 5.23
C GLY A 127 -14.94 2.11 5.36
N GLU A 128 -15.43 1.34 4.39
CA GLU A 128 -15.26 -0.10 4.30
C GLU A 128 -13.79 -0.46 4.06
N PHE A 129 -13.11 0.27 3.18
CA PHE A 129 -11.70 0.06 2.88
C PHE A 129 -10.83 0.17 4.14
N ALA A 130 -11.04 1.18 5.00
CA ALA A 130 -10.28 1.32 6.24
C ALA A 130 -10.39 0.08 7.14
N GLY A 131 -11.61 -0.47 7.26
CA GLY A 131 -11.87 -1.71 8.00
C GLY A 131 -11.26 -2.95 7.33
N ARG A 132 -11.06 -2.95 6.00
CA ARG A 132 -10.35 -4.03 5.29
C ARG A 132 -8.84 -3.92 5.42
N PHE A 133 -8.29 -2.71 5.27
CA PHE A 133 -6.87 -2.45 5.27
C PHE A 133 -6.24 -2.89 6.60
N TYR A 134 -6.89 -2.57 7.71
CA TYR A 134 -6.39 -2.88 9.05
C TYR A 134 -7.09 -4.07 9.72
N LYS A 135 -7.82 -4.91 8.96
CA LYS A 135 -8.57 -6.05 9.50
C LYS A 135 -7.71 -7.02 10.33
N SER A 136 -6.42 -7.15 9.98
CA SER A 136 -5.48 -8.06 10.63
C SER A 136 -4.75 -7.45 11.83
N GLU A 137 -4.90 -6.15 12.05
CA GLU A 137 -4.20 -5.44 13.11
C GLU A 137 -4.90 -5.67 14.45
N GLN A 138 -4.11 -5.73 15.53
CA GLN A 138 -4.65 -5.91 16.88
C GLN A 138 -5.21 -4.62 17.47
N ASP A 139 -4.62 -3.48 17.08
CA ASP A 139 -5.04 -2.15 17.51
C ASP A 139 -5.72 -1.40 16.36
N ASP A 140 -6.69 -0.55 16.71
CA ASP A 140 -7.53 0.19 15.78
C ASP A 140 -7.02 1.60 15.45
N PHE A 141 -5.86 2.02 15.98
CA PHE A 141 -5.28 3.35 15.78
C PHE A 141 -5.25 3.77 14.31
N CYS A 142 -4.67 2.94 13.43
CA CYS A 142 -4.54 3.33 12.02
C CYS A 142 -5.89 3.38 11.29
N ALA A 143 -6.83 2.51 11.67
CA ALA A 143 -8.19 2.53 11.11
C ALA A 143 -8.92 3.82 11.51
N ARG A 144 -8.86 4.19 12.79
CA ARG A 144 -9.44 5.44 13.31
C ARG A 144 -8.76 6.68 12.73
N LEU A 145 -7.44 6.67 12.59
CA LEU A 145 -6.69 7.76 11.96
C LEU A 145 -7.10 7.95 10.49
N LEU A 146 -7.20 6.86 9.71
CA LEU A 146 -7.69 6.93 8.34
C LEU A 146 -9.12 7.44 8.29
N HIS A 147 -9.98 7.03 9.24
CA HIS A 147 -11.35 7.53 9.33
C HIS A 147 -11.40 9.05 9.56
N LEU A 148 -10.53 9.60 10.43
CA LEU A 148 -10.41 11.05 10.64
C LEU A 148 -9.99 11.78 9.35
N MET A 149 -9.05 11.22 8.58
CA MET A 149 -8.67 11.78 7.27
C MET A 149 -9.84 11.76 6.28
N VAL A 150 -10.65 10.70 6.28
CA VAL A 150 -11.85 10.58 5.43
C VAL A 150 -12.92 11.61 5.83
N GLN A 151 -13.15 11.81 7.13
CA GLN A 151 -14.07 12.84 7.62
C GLN A 151 -13.62 14.23 7.19
N TYR A 152 -12.32 14.53 7.30
CA TYR A 152 -11.75 15.79 6.86
C TYR A 152 -11.88 15.99 5.34
N HIS A 153 -11.64 14.95 4.54
CA HIS A 153 -11.87 14.99 3.09
C HIS A 153 -13.32 15.33 2.73
N ARG A 154 -14.29 14.74 3.45
CA ARG A 154 -15.73 15.00 3.25
C ARG A 154 -16.14 16.41 3.67
N ALA A 155 -15.52 16.94 4.73
CA ALA A 155 -15.75 18.30 5.20
C ALA A 155 -15.09 19.38 4.32
N SER A 156 -14.13 19.00 3.47
CA SER A 156 -13.43 19.91 2.56
C SER A 156 -14.28 20.26 1.34
N GLY A 157 -14.18 21.51 0.88
CA GLY A 157 -14.94 22.00 -0.27
C GLY A 157 -14.58 21.31 -1.60
N PRO A 158 -15.49 21.26 -2.59
CA PRO A 158 -15.24 20.55 -3.85
C PRO A 158 -14.07 21.11 -4.68
N ASN A 159 -13.77 22.40 -4.56
CA ASN A 159 -12.68 23.07 -5.26
C ASN A 159 -11.42 23.25 -4.38
N ASP A 160 -11.34 22.53 -3.27
CA ASP A 160 -10.22 22.62 -2.35
C ASP A 160 -9.03 21.79 -2.86
N GLU A 161 -7.86 22.42 -3.00
CA GLU A 161 -6.62 21.74 -3.33
C GLU A 161 -6.28 20.63 -2.32
N GLU A 162 -6.67 20.80 -1.05
CA GLU A 162 -6.50 19.82 0.02
C GLU A 162 -7.37 18.59 -0.20
N LYS A 163 -8.62 18.79 -0.66
CA LYS A 163 -9.51 17.69 -1.02
C LYS A 163 -8.94 16.85 -2.16
N SER A 164 -8.45 17.52 -3.21
CA SER A 164 -7.79 16.85 -4.34
C SER A 164 -6.53 16.08 -3.91
N LEU A 165 -5.73 16.63 -2.97
CA LEU A 165 -4.57 15.93 -2.43
C LEU A 165 -4.98 14.69 -1.61
N LEU A 166 -5.98 14.80 -0.75
CA LEU A 166 -6.51 13.67 0.03
C LEU A 166 -7.03 12.56 -0.86
N HIS A 167 -7.76 12.89 -1.92
CA HIS A 167 -8.21 11.92 -2.92
C HIS A 167 -7.04 11.14 -3.53
N GLU A 168 -5.96 11.83 -3.91
CA GLU A 168 -4.74 11.18 -4.42
C GLU A 168 -4.04 10.30 -3.37
N ILE A 169 -4.02 10.74 -2.10
CA ILE A 169 -3.51 9.94 -0.97
C ILE A 169 -4.35 8.65 -0.82
N PHE A 170 -5.68 8.75 -0.88
CA PHE A 170 -6.55 7.59 -0.77
C PHE A 170 -6.37 6.62 -1.93
N ARG A 171 -6.30 7.12 -3.17
CA ARG A 171 -5.97 6.31 -4.35
C ARG A 171 -4.62 5.60 -4.17
N LEU A 172 -3.62 6.30 -3.63
CA LEU A 172 -2.32 5.72 -3.30
C LEU A 172 -2.43 4.57 -2.28
N LEU A 173 -3.18 4.75 -1.19
CA LEU A 173 -3.39 3.71 -0.18
C LEU A 173 -4.10 2.47 -0.76
N VAL A 174 -5.15 2.68 -1.56
CA VAL A 174 -5.89 1.61 -2.24
C VAL A 174 -4.97 0.84 -3.20
N ALA A 175 -4.21 1.56 -4.03
CA ALA A 175 -3.26 0.93 -4.94
C ALA A 175 -2.19 0.14 -4.18
N THR A 176 -1.64 0.69 -3.08
CA THR A 176 -0.65 0.02 -2.23
C THR A 176 -1.19 -1.29 -1.68
N TYR A 177 -2.42 -1.27 -1.15
CA TYR A 177 -3.10 -2.47 -0.67
C TYR A 177 -3.20 -3.55 -1.76
N ILE A 178 -3.64 -3.18 -2.97
CA ILE A 178 -3.76 -4.12 -4.10
C ILE A 178 -2.40 -4.70 -4.48
N MET A 179 -1.34 -3.89 -4.50
CA MET A 179 0.00 -4.35 -4.82
C MET A 179 0.53 -5.36 -3.79
N GLY A 180 0.20 -5.19 -2.51
CA GLY A 180 0.66 -6.07 -1.42
C GLY A 180 -0.13 -7.36 -1.21
N ARG A 181 -1.34 -7.51 -1.80
CA ARG A 181 -2.19 -8.70 -1.61
C ARG A 181 -2.45 -9.45 -2.91
N SER A 182 -2.95 -10.68 -2.81
CA SER A 182 -3.43 -11.47 -3.95
C SER A 182 -4.87 -11.10 -4.28
N ILE A 183 -5.13 -10.84 -5.55
CA ILE A 183 -6.47 -10.65 -6.13
C ILE A 183 -7.13 -12.03 -6.24
N THR A 184 -8.32 -12.18 -5.68
CA THR A 184 -9.01 -13.47 -5.53
C THR A 184 -10.26 -13.60 -6.39
N ILE A 185 -10.68 -14.83 -6.66
CA ILE A 185 -11.95 -15.16 -7.29
C ILE A 185 -12.99 -15.39 -6.19
N PRO A 186 -14.11 -14.65 -6.18
CA PRO A 186 -15.14 -14.84 -5.18
C PRO A 186 -15.75 -16.23 -5.25
N ARG A 187 -16.15 -16.76 -4.10
CA ARG A 187 -16.78 -18.10 -3.97
C ARG A 187 -17.96 -18.30 -4.90
N SER A 188 -18.77 -17.26 -5.10
CA SER A 188 -19.92 -17.29 -6.01
C SER A 188 -19.56 -17.55 -7.48
N GLN A 189 -18.29 -17.39 -7.87
CA GLN A 189 -17.80 -17.63 -9.23
C GLN A 189 -16.95 -18.89 -9.36
N TRP A 190 -16.70 -19.63 -8.28
CA TRP A 190 -15.97 -20.90 -8.34
C TRP A 190 -16.58 -21.92 -9.31
N PRO A 191 -17.93 -22.04 -9.44
CA PRO A 191 -18.52 -22.91 -10.45
C PRO A 191 -18.14 -22.56 -11.89
N ARG A 192 -17.67 -21.33 -12.16
CA ARG A 192 -17.19 -20.96 -13.51
C ARG A 192 -15.85 -21.63 -13.84
N LEU A 193 -15.08 -22.03 -12.84
CA LEU A 193 -13.80 -22.70 -13.02
C LEU A 193 -13.95 -24.15 -13.50
N THR A 194 -15.11 -24.79 -13.30
CA THR A 194 -15.36 -26.14 -13.84
C THR A 194 -15.37 -26.19 -15.37
N LYS A 195 -15.47 -25.02 -16.03
CA LYS A 195 -15.34 -24.89 -17.49
C LYS A 195 -13.91 -25.07 -17.99
N LEU A 196 -12.91 -25.07 -17.10
CA LEU A 196 -11.52 -25.30 -17.46
C LEU A 196 -11.31 -26.77 -17.83
N LYS A 197 -10.59 -27.04 -18.92
CA LYS A 197 -10.23 -28.41 -19.31
C LYS A 197 -9.38 -29.09 -18.24
N SER A 198 -8.51 -28.33 -17.56
CA SER A 198 -7.71 -28.80 -16.43
C SER A 198 -8.56 -29.34 -15.26
N HIS A 199 -9.82 -28.90 -15.16
CA HIS A 199 -10.76 -29.37 -14.14
C HIS A 199 -11.43 -30.70 -14.47
N ALA A 200 -11.45 -31.11 -15.75
CA ALA A 200 -12.14 -32.32 -16.20
C ALA A 200 -11.47 -33.62 -15.74
N HIS A 201 -10.22 -33.57 -15.27
CA HIS A 201 -9.41 -34.76 -14.94
C HIS A 201 -8.93 -34.83 -13.49
N SER A 202 -9.22 -33.81 -12.69
CA SER A 202 -8.89 -33.76 -11.27
C SER A 202 -9.77 -32.69 -10.67
N SER A 203 -10.54 -33.00 -9.64
CA SER A 203 -11.20 -31.96 -8.82
C SER A 203 -10.13 -31.40 -7.89
N PRO A 204 -9.51 -30.25 -8.20
CA PRO A 204 -8.50 -29.70 -7.31
C PRO A 204 -9.29 -29.22 -6.09
N SER A 205 -8.94 -29.73 -4.91
CA SER A 205 -9.37 -29.10 -3.66
C SER A 205 -8.76 -27.71 -3.65
N TRP A 206 -9.51 -26.74 -4.15
CA TRP A 206 -9.04 -25.37 -4.19
C TRP A 206 -8.90 -24.82 -2.78
N ALA A 207 -7.93 -23.92 -2.64
CA ALA A 207 -7.76 -23.11 -1.45
C ALA A 207 -9.07 -22.38 -1.08
N THR A 208 -9.23 -22.02 0.21
CA THR A 208 -10.33 -21.17 0.67
C THR A 208 -10.41 -19.81 -0.02
N HIS A 209 -9.30 -19.37 -0.62
CA HIS A 209 -9.15 -18.14 -1.41
C HIS A 209 -8.42 -18.44 -2.73
N ILE A 210 -9.19 -18.72 -3.78
CA ILE A 210 -8.65 -18.99 -5.11
C ILE A 210 -8.09 -17.71 -5.71
N SER A 211 -6.85 -17.74 -6.17
CA SER A 211 -6.25 -16.60 -6.84
C SER A 211 -5.34 -17.08 -7.98
N PRO A 212 -5.57 -16.65 -9.24
CA PRO A 212 -4.77 -17.04 -10.40
C PRO A 212 -3.43 -16.29 -10.45
N ARG A 213 -2.29 -17.00 -10.40
CA ARG A 213 -0.95 -16.39 -10.34
C ARG A 213 -0.64 -15.52 -11.56
N MET A 214 -0.90 -16.01 -12.77
CA MET A 214 -0.58 -15.25 -13.99
C MET A 214 -1.47 -14.02 -14.13
N THR A 215 -2.80 -14.17 -13.99
CA THR A 215 -3.71 -13.02 -13.98
C THR A 215 -3.33 -12.00 -12.90
N ASN A 216 -2.93 -12.43 -11.69
CA ASN A 216 -2.45 -11.51 -10.66
C ASN A 216 -1.24 -10.70 -11.12
N LYS A 217 -0.25 -11.35 -11.77
CA LYS A 217 0.94 -10.66 -12.29
C LYS A 217 0.58 -9.63 -13.37
N GLN A 218 -0.34 -9.98 -14.27
CA GLN A 218 -0.83 -9.11 -15.34
C GLN A 218 -1.62 -7.91 -14.80
N LEU A 219 -2.50 -8.15 -13.83
CA LEU A 219 -3.25 -7.10 -13.16
C LEU A 219 -2.34 -6.15 -12.37
N LYS A 220 -1.39 -6.70 -11.59
CA LYS A 220 -0.42 -5.87 -10.86
C LYS A 220 0.49 -5.07 -11.78
N TYR A 221 0.80 -5.57 -12.98
CA TYR A 221 1.45 -4.76 -14.02
C TYR A 221 0.64 -3.50 -14.33
N LEU A 222 -0.68 -3.61 -14.53
CA LEU A 222 -1.56 -2.48 -14.82
C LEU A 222 -1.68 -1.51 -13.63
N TRP A 223 -1.88 -2.04 -12.42
CA TRP A 223 -1.95 -1.23 -11.19
C TRP A 223 -0.61 -0.59 -10.81
N SER A 224 0.53 -1.18 -11.17
CA SER A 224 1.85 -0.62 -10.86
C SER A 224 2.04 0.78 -11.47
N SER A 225 1.49 1.01 -12.67
CA SER A 225 1.53 2.31 -13.33
C SER A 225 0.70 3.35 -12.57
N LEU A 226 -0.46 2.94 -12.05
CA LEU A 226 -1.35 3.78 -11.24
C LEU A 226 -0.72 4.09 -9.87
N PHE A 227 -0.12 3.09 -9.23
CA PHE A 227 0.62 3.23 -7.97
C PHE A 227 1.77 4.23 -8.10
N ASN A 228 2.59 4.08 -9.16
CA ASN A 228 3.68 5.00 -9.47
C ASN A 228 3.17 6.43 -9.71
N SER A 229 2.10 6.59 -10.49
CA SER A 229 1.52 7.91 -10.80
C SER A 229 0.95 8.61 -9.55
N ALA A 230 0.24 7.87 -8.69
CA ALA A 230 -0.30 8.41 -7.45
C ALA A 230 0.83 8.82 -6.48
N MET A 231 1.88 8.00 -6.36
CA MET A 231 3.06 8.32 -5.56
C MET A 231 3.75 9.61 -6.04
N ASP A 232 3.99 9.73 -7.36
CA ASP A 232 4.57 10.93 -7.96
C ASP A 232 3.72 12.18 -7.71
N SER A 233 2.39 12.04 -7.83
CA SER A 233 1.42 13.11 -7.57
C SER A 233 1.50 13.61 -6.11
N VAL A 234 1.47 12.69 -5.15
CA VAL A 234 1.56 13.02 -3.71
C VAL A 234 2.91 13.65 -3.35
N LEU A 235 4.03 13.07 -3.80
CA LEU A 235 5.37 13.60 -3.54
C LEU A 235 5.57 14.99 -4.17
N LYS A 236 5.06 15.20 -5.39
CA LYS A 236 5.11 16.51 -6.06
C LYS A 236 4.34 17.58 -5.29
N ARG A 237 3.12 17.27 -4.87
CA ARG A 237 2.28 18.19 -4.09
C ARG A 237 2.88 18.47 -2.70
N LEU A 238 3.43 17.45 -2.05
CA LEU A 238 4.14 17.62 -0.79
C LEU A 238 5.36 18.54 -0.95
N GLN A 239 6.17 18.35 -2.00
CA GLN A 239 7.30 19.23 -2.28
C GLN A 239 6.86 20.68 -2.50
N GLN A 240 5.78 20.90 -3.24
CA GLN A 240 5.21 22.23 -3.45
C GLN A 240 4.76 22.87 -2.13
N SER A 241 4.12 22.08 -1.26
CA SER A 241 3.72 22.53 0.08
C SER A 241 4.91 22.95 0.93
N LEU A 242 5.96 22.11 1.01
CA LEU A 242 7.16 22.41 1.81
C LEU A 242 7.96 23.61 1.27
N ARG A 243 7.93 23.86 -0.04
CA ARG A 243 8.60 25.00 -0.68
C ARG A 243 7.76 26.28 -0.69
N SER A 244 6.47 26.21 -0.43
CA SER A 244 5.56 27.37 -0.42
C SER A 244 6.02 28.43 0.58
N SER A 245 5.95 29.71 0.20
CA SER A 245 6.16 30.84 1.13
C SER A 245 5.06 30.92 2.19
N ASN A 246 3.87 30.38 1.90
CA ASN A 246 2.71 30.33 2.80
C ASN A 246 2.68 29.03 3.62
N GLY A 247 3.70 28.80 4.45
CA GLY A 247 3.87 27.57 5.22
C GLY A 247 2.63 27.24 6.08
N ASP A 248 2.13 28.20 6.86
CA ASP A 248 0.97 28.01 7.75
C ASP A 248 -0.27 27.48 7.03
N LYS A 249 -0.58 28.03 5.84
CA LYS A 249 -1.76 27.63 5.05
C LYS A 249 -1.66 26.25 4.44
N LYS A 250 -0.45 25.70 4.31
CA LYS A 250 -0.20 24.39 3.69
C LYS A 250 0.19 23.32 4.70
N TRP A 251 0.15 23.65 5.99
CA TRP A 251 0.47 22.74 7.08
C TRP A 251 -0.44 21.52 7.06
N THR A 252 -1.77 21.69 6.98
CA THR A 252 -2.73 20.58 7.05
C THR A 252 -2.58 19.65 5.86
N SER A 253 -2.45 20.19 4.65
CA SER A 253 -2.23 19.38 3.44
C SER A 253 -0.90 18.62 3.50
N ALA A 254 0.20 19.24 3.96
CA ALA A 254 1.46 18.52 4.16
C ALA A 254 1.34 17.45 5.25
N PHE A 255 0.68 17.77 6.37
CA PHE A 255 0.45 16.85 7.48
C PHE A 255 -0.30 15.59 7.00
N CYS A 256 -1.41 15.76 6.30
CA CYS A 256 -2.18 14.64 5.70
C CYS A 256 -1.33 13.82 4.72
N ALA A 257 -0.50 14.46 3.90
CA ALA A 257 0.42 13.74 3.00
C ALA A 257 1.42 12.88 3.78
N PHE A 258 1.98 13.37 4.89
CA PHE A 258 2.87 12.55 5.74
C PHE A 258 2.13 11.36 6.38
N LEU A 259 0.90 11.54 6.84
CA LEU A 259 0.11 10.43 7.37
C LEU A 259 -0.14 9.35 6.31
N GLY A 260 -0.59 9.75 5.12
CA GLY A 260 -0.84 8.84 4.01
C GLY A 260 0.43 8.13 3.52
N LEU A 261 1.53 8.86 3.36
CA LEU A 261 2.82 8.29 2.96
C LEU A 261 3.36 7.32 4.02
N ALA A 262 3.22 7.62 5.32
CA ALA A 262 3.63 6.70 6.37
C ALA A 262 2.86 5.38 6.30
N MET A 263 1.53 5.42 6.19
CA MET A 263 0.68 4.23 6.03
C MET A 263 1.07 3.42 4.78
N CYS A 264 1.29 4.13 3.65
CA CYS A 264 1.73 3.52 2.40
C CYS A 264 3.08 2.81 2.56
N PHE A 265 4.08 3.47 3.15
CA PHE A 265 5.43 2.94 3.26
C PHE A 265 5.50 1.76 4.22
N GLU A 266 4.77 1.78 5.33
CA GLU A 266 4.66 0.64 6.25
C GLU A 266 4.08 -0.61 5.55
N ASP A 267 3.16 -0.42 4.61
CA ASP A 267 2.58 -1.52 3.84
C ASP A 267 3.49 -2.01 2.70
N VAL A 268 4.22 -1.09 2.04
CA VAL A 268 5.27 -1.45 1.08
C VAL A 268 6.38 -2.25 1.77
N GLN A 269 6.84 -1.82 2.95
CA GLN A 269 7.87 -2.52 3.72
C GLN A 269 7.46 -3.96 4.04
N ARG A 270 6.19 -4.18 4.44
CA ARG A 270 5.64 -5.53 4.61
C ARG A 270 5.69 -6.32 3.30
N THR A 271 5.25 -5.71 2.20
CA THR A 271 5.26 -6.36 0.87
C THR A 271 6.66 -6.76 0.42
N VAL A 272 7.69 -5.96 0.73
CA VAL A 272 9.09 -6.29 0.43
C VAL A 272 9.53 -7.57 1.16
N HIS A 273 9.21 -7.72 2.45
CA HIS A 273 9.51 -8.95 3.19
C HIS A 273 8.84 -10.18 2.57
N VAL A 274 7.55 -10.08 2.28
CA VAL A 274 6.78 -11.15 1.60
C VAL A 274 7.46 -11.58 0.30
N PHE A 275 7.92 -10.60 -0.48
CA PHE A 275 8.53 -10.85 -1.76
C PHE A 275 9.90 -11.53 -1.62
N CYS A 276 10.78 -10.99 -0.78
CA CYS A 276 12.09 -11.59 -0.51
C CYS A 276 11.96 -13.01 0.07
N GLU A 277 11.02 -13.23 1.00
CA GLU A 277 10.76 -14.57 1.54
C GLU A 277 10.31 -15.53 0.41
N SER A 278 9.47 -15.07 -0.52
CA SER A 278 9.05 -15.88 -1.67
C SER A 278 10.22 -16.24 -2.59
N ASP A 279 11.13 -15.30 -2.88
CA ASP A 279 12.34 -15.55 -3.67
C ASP A 279 13.22 -16.64 -3.02
N ALA A 280 13.40 -16.59 -1.69
CA ALA A 280 14.15 -17.62 -0.96
C ALA A 280 13.45 -18.99 -1.01
N LYS A 281 12.12 -19.04 -0.87
CA LYS A 281 11.35 -20.29 -0.95
C LYS A 281 11.32 -20.90 -2.35
N ASP A 282 11.40 -20.06 -3.39
CA ASP A 282 11.53 -20.49 -4.79
C ASP A 282 12.99 -20.87 -5.14
N GLY A 283 13.92 -20.78 -4.19
CA GLY A 283 15.33 -21.18 -4.37
C GLY A 283 16.17 -20.20 -5.19
N LEU A 284 15.68 -18.96 -5.38
CA LEU A 284 16.39 -17.92 -6.13
C LEU A 284 17.56 -17.32 -5.34
N CYS A 285 17.50 -17.40 -4.01
CA CYS A 285 18.59 -16.99 -3.12
C CYS A 285 18.49 -17.71 -1.76
N ALA A 286 19.53 -17.60 -0.93
CA ALA A 286 19.51 -18.09 0.44
C ALA A 286 18.62 -17.20 1.33
N GLN A 287 18.02 -17.79 2.38
CA GLN A 287 17.11 -17.08 3.29
C GLN A 287 17.77 -15.86 3.95
N ASP A 288 19.04 -16.00 4.38
CA ASP A 288 19.76 -14.89 5.01
C ASP A 288 20.03 -13.72 4.06
N VAL A 289 20.22 -14.01 2.76
CA VAL A 289 20.35 -12.99 1.71
C VAL A 289 19.01 -12.28 1.47
N ALA A 290 17.90 -13.04 1.41
CA ALA A 290 16.56 -12.48 1.28
C ALA A 290 16.20 -11.56 2.45
N ASP A 291 16.47 -12.01 3.69
CA ASP A 291 16.17 -11.26 4.91
C ASP A 291 16.98 -9.94 4.93
N ARG A 292 18.30 -9.99 4.70
CA ARG A 292 19.14 -8.79 4.63
C ARG A 292 18.67 -7.82 3.55
N ARG A 293 18.36 -8.31 2.35
CA ARG A 293 17.86 -7.49 1.25
C ARG A 293 16.56 -6.77 1.63
N ALA A 294 15.64 -7.46 2.29
CA ALA A 294 14.39 -6.87 2.74
C ALA A 294 14.63 -5.80 3.82
N GLU A 295 15.49 -6.11 4.80
CA GLU A 295 15.84 -5.20 5.88
C GLU A 295 16.54 -3.93 5.38
N ASP A 296 17.54 -4.05 4.51
CA ASP A 296 18.26 -2.93 3.92
C ASP A 296 17.32 -2.01 3.13
N THR A 297 16.43 -2.62 2.34
CA THR A 297 15.39 -1.88 1.58
C THR A 297 14.48 -1.10 2.53
N CYS A 298 13.98 -1.75 3.59
CA CYS A 298 13.11 -1.11 4.56
C CYS A 298 13.82 0.00 5.35
N ARG A 299 15.11 -0.20 5.71
CA ARG A 299 15.93 0.83 6.39
C ARG A 299 16.16 2.05 5.49
N ALA A 300 16.36 1.84 4.19
CA ALA A 300 16.48 2.95 3.23
C ALA A 300 15.18 3.77 3.15
N THR A 301 14.01 3.10 3.10
CA THR A 301 12.70 3.77 3.18
C THR A 301 12.57 4.61 4.46
N ASP A 302 12.94 4.05 5.62
CA ASP A 302 12.91 4.74 6.92
C ASP A 302 13.78 6.00 6.94
N GLU A 303 15.00 5.89 6.40
CA GLU A 303 15.94 6.99 6.35
C GLU A 303 15.37 8.15 5.52
N LYS A 304 14.83 7.86 4.33
CA LYS A 304 14.24 8.88 3.47
C LYS A 304 12.96 9.45 4.05
N PHE A 305 12.12 8.64 4.70
CA PHE A 305 10.96 9.15 5.44
C PHE A 305 11.37 10.06 6.59
N ARG A 306 12.39 9.68 7.37
CA ARG A 306 12.93 10.51 8.48
C ARG A 306 13.44 11.85 7.96
N PHE A 307 14.15 11.85 6.84
CA PHE A 307 14.61 13.08 6.18
C PHE A 307 13.42 13.98 5.81
N MET A 308 12.39 13.44 5.15
CA MET A 308 11.19 14.21 4.82
C MET A 308 10.50 14.77 6.08
N ALA A 309 10.35 13.96 7.13
CA ALA A 309 9.74 14.39 8.39
C ALA A 309 10.57 15.48 9.09
N ALA A 310 11.90 15.48 8.93
CA ALA A 310 12.75 16.56 9.39
C ALA A 310 12.54 17.85 8.58
N LEU A 311 12.39 17.77 7.25
CA LEU A 311 12.04 18.92 6.41
C LEU A 311 10.71 19.55 6.83
N PHE A 312 9.69 18.73 7.09
CA PHE A 312 8.40 19.19 7.60
C PHE A 312 8.55 19.95 8.92
N ARG A 313 9.26 19.36 9.89
CA ARG A 313 9.48 19.97 11.20
C ARG A 313 10.28 21.26 11.12
N ALA A 314 11.31 21.32 10.28
CA ALA A 314 12.07 22.54 10.06
C ALA A 314 11.17 23.65 9.47
N LYS A 315 10.39 23.31 8.44
CA LYS A 315 9.47 24.23 7.75
C LYS A 315 8.39 24.79 8.68
N HIS A 316 7.85 23.95 9.55
CA HIS A 316 6.70 24.28 10.41
C HIS A 316 7.08 24.39 11.89
N SER A 317 8.35 24.62 12.21
CA SER A 317 8.88 24.68 13.60
C SER A 317 8.12 25.68 14.49
N ARG A 318 7.63 26.78 13.91
CA ARG A 318 6.88 27.84 14.60
C ARG A 318 5.36 27.71 14.47
N PHE A 319 4.87 26.70 13.77
CA PHE A 319 3.45 26.50 13.49
C PHE A 319 3.03 25.06 13.88
N ASN A 320 2.50 24.91 15.09
CA ASN A 320 2.02 23.63 15.62
C ASN A 320 0.56 23.74 16.10
N PRO A 321 -0.43 23.38 15.27
CA PRO A 321 -1.85 23.42 15.63
C PRO A 321 -2.28 22.45 16.73
N PHE A 322 -1.46 21.47 17.10
CA PHE A 322 -1.74 20.59 18.24
C PHE A 322 -1.62 21.32 19.59
N ARG A 323 -1.01 22.51 19.61
CA ARG A 323 -0.88 23.32 20.82
C ARG A 323 -1.97 24.39 20.86
N PRO A 324 -2.52 24.71 22.04
CA PRO A 324 -3.37 25.89 22.19
C PRO A 324 -2.66 27.15 21.70
N GLY A 325 -3.35 27.97 20.90
CA GLY A 325 -2.83 29.26 20.44
C GLY A 325 -3.15 29.59 18.97
N PRO A 326 -2.50 30.63 18.41
CA PRO A 326 -2.85 31.21 17.12
C PRO A 326 -2.78 30.23 15.93
N ALA A 327 -1.92 29.21 16.01
CA ALA A 327 -1.80 28.21 14.95
C ALA A 327 -3.09 27.39 14.78
N ARG A 328 -3.71 26.98 15.90
CA ARG A 328 -4.96 26.21 15.92
C ARG A 328 -6.17 27.03 15.47
N GLU A 329 -6.11 28.34 15.65
CA GLU A 329 -7.15 29.25 15.18
C GLU A 329 -7.10 29.45 13.66
N LYS A 330 -5.90 29.43 13.06
CA LYS A 330 -5.65 29.72 11.63
C LYS A 330 -6.02 28.59 10.66
N ILE A 331 -6.08 27.33 11.09
CA ILE A 331 -6.30 26.18 10.18
C ILE A 331 -7.76 25.97 9.74
N GLY A 332 -8.70 26.75 10.27
CA GLY A 332 -10.13 26.63 9.94
C GLY A 332 -10.83 25.45 10.64
N PRO A 333 -12.17 25.38 10.59
CA PRO A 333 -12.96 24.45 11.41
C PRO A 333 -12.77 22.98 11.01
N ALA A 334 -12.74 22.65 9.72
CA ALA A 334 -12.58 21.28 9.24
C ALA A 334 -11.21 20.68 9.64
N ALA A 335 -10.13 21.44 9.42
CA ALA A 335 -8.79 21.02 9.83
C ALA A 335 -8.65 20.96 11.35
N ARG A 336 -9.32 21.86 12.09
CA ARG A 336 -9.35 21.82 13.56
C ARG A 336 -9.97 20.52 14.06
N GLY A 337 -11.10 20.08 13.47
CA GLY A 337 -11.70 18.79 13.81
C GLY A 337 -10.76 17.60 13.57
N LEU A 338 -10.00 17.62 12.46
CA LEU A 338 -8.95 16.63 12.22
C LEU A 338 -7.87 16.66 13.31
N VAL A 339 -7.31 17.84 13.58
CA VAL A 339 -6.23 18.02 14.57
C VAL A 339 -6.68 17.57 15.97
N GLU A 340 -7.89 17.93 16.38
CA GLU A 340 -8.50 17.54 17.64
C GLU A 340 -8.70 16.03 17.74
N GLY A 341 -9.27 15.41 16.71
CA GLY A 341 -9.44 13.96 16.68
C GLY A 341 -8.11 13.20 16.70
N VAL A 342 -7.09 13.72 16.00
CA VAL A 342 -5.73 13.13 16.03
C VAL A 342 -5.08 13.31 17.39
N GLU A 343 -5.22 14.48 18.02
CA GLU A 343 -4.71 14.75 19.37
C GLU A 343 -5.31 13.79 20.39
N GLU A 344 -6.63 13.63 20.38
CA GLU A 344 -7.33 12.70 21.26
C GLU A 344 -6.88 11.26 21.02
N LEU A 345 -6.81 10.83 19.76
CA LEU A 345 -6.40 9.48 19.38
C LEU A 345 -4.95 9.18 19.78
N VAL A 346 -4.02 10.12 19.58
CA VAL A 346 -2.61 9.96 19.99
C VAL A 346 -2.49 9.88 21.51
N ARG A 347 -3.26 10.68 22.25
CA ARG A 347 -3.28 10.64 23.71
C ARG A 347 -3.81 9.29 24.22
N GLU A 348 -4.93 8.83 23.67
CA GLU A 348 -5.54 7.54 24.01
C GLU A 348 -4.60 6.37 23.70
N LYS A 349 -3.94 6.39 22.54
CA LYS A 349 -3.07 5.31 22.05
C LYS A 349 -1.58 5.58 22.29
N SER A 350 -1.26 6.41 23.27
CA SER A 350 0.11 6.89 23.50
C SER A 350 1.10 5.75 23.79
N GLU A 351 0.75 4.81 24.68
CA GLU A 351 1.57 3.64 24.99
C GLU A 351 1.83 2.77 23.75
N PHE A 352 0.77 2.51 22.97
CA PHE A 352 0.87 1.77 21.71
C PHE A 352 1.84 2.47 20.75
N LEU A 353 1.72 3.78 20.55
CA LEU A 353 2.61 4.52 19.63
C LEU A 353 4.07 4.53 20.14
N GLN A 354 4.28 4.66 21.44
CA GLN A 354 5.60 4.62 22.07
C GLN A 354 6.28 3.26 21.84
N GLU A 355 5.54 2.16 21.95
CA GLU A 355 6.05 0.83 21.59
C GLU A 355 6.38 0.77 20.08
N ARG A 356 5.45 1.23 19.23
CA ARG A 356 5.58 1.10 17.78
C ARG A 356 6.76 1.86 17.19
N GLN A 357 7.07 3.08 17.66
CA GLN A 357 8.18 3.86 17.09
C GLN A 357 9.55 3.15 17.20
N HIS A 358 9.73 2.28 18.19
CA HIS A 358 10.97 1.54 18.46
C HIS A 358 11.02 0.16 17.79
N GLN A 359 9.97 -0.23 17.07
CA GLN A 359 9.94 -1.51 16.39
C GLN A 359 11.08 -1.63 15.37
N GLU A 360 11.88 -2.69 15.52
CA GLU A 360 13.04 -2.95 14.67
C GLU A 360 12.63 -3.48 13.29
N ILE A 361 13.41 -3.11 12.27
CA ILE A 361 13.31 -3.64 10.92
C ILE A 361 13.96 -5.02 10.89
N LEU A 362 13.15 -6.04 11.15
CA LEU A 362 13.51 -7.46 11.05
C LEU A 362 12.36 -8.23 10.38
N ALA A 363 12.68 -9.33 9.71
CA ALA A 363 11.67 -10.22 9.09
C ALA A 363 10.66 -10.75 10.12
N ALA A 364 11.13 -11.13 11.32
CA ALA A 364 10.27 -11.58 12.43
C ALA A 364 9.24 -10.54 12.90
N ASN A 365 9.50 -9.26 12.62
CA ASN A 365 8.70 -8.13 13.06
C ASN A 365 7.77 -7.58 11.96
N GLN A 366 7.75 -8.16 10.76
CA GLN A 366 6.99 -7.60 9.63
C GLN A 366 5.49 -7.37 9.95
N GLY A 367 4.88 -8.27 10.74
CA GLY A 367 3.49 -8.13 11.19
C GLY A 367 3.25 -7.02 12.21
N ARG A 368 4.30 -6.29 12.62
CA ARG A 368 4.26 -5.22 13.61
C ARG A 368 4.64 -3.84 13.05
N TYR A 369 4.83 -3.73 11.73
CA TYR A 369 5.27 -2.48 11.10
C TYR A 369 4.19 -1.39 11.07
N THR A 370 2.92 -1.76 11.19
CA THR A 370 1.80 -0.82 11.28
C THR A 370 2.02 0.22 12.38
N ALA A 371 1.75 1.48 12.06
CA ALA A 371 1.87 2.66 12.92
C ALA A 371 3.30 3.06 13.33
N ARG A 372 4.35 2.38 12.86
CA ARG A 372 5.74 2.66 13.25
C ARG A 372 6.28 3.99 12.72
N LEU A 373 6.09 4.25 11.43
CA LEU A 373 6.45 5.53 10.80
C LEU A 373 5.48 6.63 11.22
N LEU A 374 4.19 6.30 11.38
CA LEU A 374 3.19 7.22 11.94
C LEU A 374 3.59 7.68 13.35
N ALA A 375 3.95 6.77 14.25
CA ALA A 375 4.39 7.10 15.61
C ALA A 375 5.63 8.01 15.59
N ARG A 376 6.63 7.68 14.76
CA ARG A 376 7.84 8.51 14.60
C ARG A 376 7.56 9.91 14.04
N PHE A 377 6.48 10.08 13.28
CA PHE A 377 6.06 11.39 12.77
C PHE A 377 5.19 12.15 13.78
N LEU A 378 4.26 11.46 14.45
CA LEU A 378 3.26 12.06 15.35
C LEU A 378 3.81 12.39 16.74
N LEU A 379 4.49 11.45 17.42
CA LEU A 379 4.93 11.67 18.80
C LEU A 379 5.78 12.94 19.01
N PRO A 380 6.64 13.36 18.07
CA PRO A 380 7.40 14.61 18.22
C PRO A 380 6.56 15.89 18.39
N PHE A 381 5.28 15.92 18.00
CA PHE A 381 4.43 17.11 18.19
C PHE A 381 4.11 17.40 19.67
N TRP A 382 4.20 16.38 20.54
CA TRP A 382 3.93 16.45 21.98
C TRP A 382 5.19 16.37 22.86
N GLY A 383 6.38 16.25 22.26
CA GLY A 383 7.64 16.37 22.99
C GLY A 383 7.92 17.81 23.42
N PRO A 384 8.86 18.03 24.38
CA PRO A 384 9.29 19.37 24.73
C PRO A 384 9.75 20.09 23.46
N SER A 385 9.12 21.24 23.17
CA SER A 385 9.63 22.12 22.11
C SER A 385 11.01 22.54 22.54
N ARG A 386 12.00 22.22 21.72
CA ARG A 386 13.27 22.93 21.78
C ARG A 386 12.95 24.36 21.37
N GLU A 387 12.73 25.21 22.36
CA GLU A 387 12.91 26.65 22.21
C GLU A 387 14.34 26.82 21.66
N VAL A 388 14.44 27.38 20.46
CA VAL A 388 15.71 27.78 19.85
C VAL A 388 16.02 29.18 20.33
#